data_AF-A0A948VTI7-F1
#
_entry.id   AF-A0A948VTI7-F1
#
_cell.length_a   1.000
_cell.length_b   1.000
_cell.length_c   1.000
_cell.angle_alpha   90.00
_cell.angle_beta   90.00
_cell.angle_gamma   90.00
#
_symmetry.space_group_name_H-M   'P 1'
#
loop_
_entity.id
_entity.type
_entity.pdbx_description
1 polymer ?
#
loop_
_entity_poly.entity_id
_entity_poly.type
_entity_poly.pdbx_seq_one_letter_code
_entity_poly.pdbx_strand_id
1 'polypeptide(L)'
;PIMLSAARRLIRQTPNLKFKVSLAPTVNRELVDSIIKTHGDDIQPEIISEGVDQVFQRCGLAIVVSGTVSLEAAIFGTPMVIIYRLSPLSYWLGRVLVHVRYMGLVNLIADREIVPELVQAQASPENIAAKVTAMLSDAAGLNQLRNQMRSAVSALGGPGASDRTAAVAMALLEK
;
A
#
# COMPACT_ATOMS: atom_id res chain seq x y z
N PRO A 1 4.01 7.89 -15.37
CA PRO A 1 4.18 7.02 -14.18
C PRO A 1 3.13 5.91 -14.14
N ILE A 2 3.47 4.70 -13.67
CA ILE A 2 2.57 3.53 -13.75
C ILE A 2 1.23 3.73 -13.01
N MET A 3 1.25 4.36 -11.84
CA MET A 3 0.04 4.62 -11.05
C MET A 3 -0.89 5.63 -11.75
N LEU A 4 -0.34 6.70 -12.34
CA LEU A 4 -1.13 7.65 -13.14
C LEU A 4 -1.74 6.99 -14.39
N SER A 5 -0.96 6.15 -15.08
CA SER A 5 -1.49 5.38 -16.21
C SER A 5 -2.60 4.41 -15.80
N ALA A 6 -2.52 3.81 -14.61
CA ALA A 6 -3.59 2.98 -14.05
C ALA A 6 -4.83 3.81 -13.70
N ALA A 7 -4.66 4.97 -13.06
CA ALA A 7 -5.75 5.89 -12.73
C ALA A 7 -6.50 6.36 -14.00
N ARG A 8 -5.78 6.69 -15.08
CA ARG A 8 -6.41 7.02 -16.37
C ARG A 8 -7.28 5.88 -16.91
N ARG A 9 -6.81 4.64 -16.80
CA ARG A 9 -7.61 3.46 -17.20
C ARG A 9 -8.85 3.32 -16.32
N LEU A 10 -8.71 3.53 -15.01
CA LEU A 10 -9.80 3.47 -14.05
C LEU A 10 -10.88 4.52 -14.29
N ILE A 11 -10.51 5.77 -14.60
CA ILE A 11 -11.48 6.83 -14.93
C ILE A 11 -12.33 6.45 -16.15
N ARG A 12 -11.72 5.84 -17.18
CA ARG A 12 -12.45 5.39 -18.38
C ARG A 12 -13.47 4.30 -18.08
N GLN A 13 -13.22 3.47 -17.07
CA GLN A 13 -14.12 2.38 -16.66
C GLN A 13 -15.16 2.87 -15.66
N THR A 14 -14.76 3.76 -14.76
CA THR A 14 -15.58 4.28 -13.65
C THR A 14 -15.35 5.79 -13.53
N PRO A 15 -16.10 6.62 -14.28
CA PRO A 15 -15.86 8.06 -14.37
C PRO A 15 -15.96 8.85 -13.06
N ASN A 16 -16.65 8.29 -12.06
CA ASN A 16 -16.87 8.95 -10.77
C ASN A 16 -15.72 8.74 -9.76
N LEU A 17 -14.65 8.03 -10.13
CA LEU A 17 -13.51 7.82 -9.25
C LEU A 17 -12.72 9.10 -9.03
N LYS A 18 -12.41 9.38 -7.76
CA LYS A 18 -11.54 10.47 -7.34
C LYS A 18 -10.23 9.90 -6.82
N PHE A 19 -9.13 10.55 -7.17
CA PHE A 19 -7.79 10.10 -6.80
C PHE A 19 -7.16 11.07 -5.81
N LYS A 20 -6.47 10.50 -4.82
CA LYS A 20 -5.70 11.22 -3.82
C LYS A 20 -4.27 10.69 -3.81
N VAL A 21 -3.29 11.58 -3.64
CA VAL A 21 -1.87 11.23 -3.54
C VAL A 21 -1.34 11.72 -2.20
N SER A 22 -0.82 10.79 -1.40
CA SER A 22 -0.08 11.16 -0.19
C SER A 22 1.28 11.73 -0.57
N LEU A 23 1.57 12.95 -0.14
CA LEU A 23 2.89 13.56 -0.26
C LEU A 23 3.63 13.38 1.06
N ALA A 24 4.76 12.68 1.03
CA ALA A 24 5.63 12.57 2.20
C ALA A 24 6.34 13.91 2.46
N PRO A 25 6.57 14.30 3.73
CA PRO A 25 7.20 15.59 4.07
C PRO A 25 8.58 15.81 3.45
N THR A 26 9.31 14.72 3.15
CA THR A 26 10.64 14.74 2.54
C THR A 26 10.63 14.84 1.02
N VAL A 27 9.45 14.76 0.39
CA VAL A 27 9.31 14.81 -1.06
C VAL A 27 8.98 16.24 -1.49
N ASN A 28 9.77 16.76 -2.43
CA ASN A 28 9.55 18.08 -2.99
C ASN A 28 8.19 18.15 -3.73
N ARG A 29 7.36 19.13 -3.36
CA ARG A 29 6.01 19.30 -3.93
C ARG A 29 6.05 19.72 -5.39
N GLU A 30 6.95 20.63 -5.77
CA GLU A 30 7.08 21.09 -7.16
C GLU A 30 7.39 19.94 -8.13
N LEU A 31 8.20 18.97 -7.69
CA LEU A 31 8.49 17.76 -8.46
C LEU A 31 7.21 16.94 -8.71
N VAL A 32 6.40 16.73 -7.68
CA VAL A 32 5.16 15.96 -7.78
C VAL A 32 4.13 16.69 -8.65
N ASP A 33 4.00 18.01 -8.46
CA ASP A 33 3.13 18.86 -9.29
C ASP A 33 3.55 18.81 -10.77
N SER A 34 4.86 18.87 -11.05
CA SER A 34 5.40 18.75 -12.41
C SER A 34 5.06 17.39 -13.03
N ILE A 35 5.25 16.30 -12.29
CA ILE A 35 4.89 14.95 -12.74
C ILE A 35 3.40 14.83 -13.05
N ILE A 36 2.54 15.38 -12.19
CA ILE A 36 1.08 15.38 -12.39
C ILE A 36 0.71 16.21 -13.61
N LYS A 37 1.27 17.42 -13.76
CA LYS A 37 1.02 18.29 -14.91
C LYS A 37 1.43 17.62 -16.23
N THR A 38 2.56 16.92 -16.28
CA THR A 38 3.04 16.26 -17.50
C THR A 38 2.29 14.96 -17.81
N HIS A 39 1.87 14.20 -16.80
CA HIS A 39 1.41 12.82 -17.00
C HIS A 39 0.02 12.49 -16.46
N GLY A 40 -0.67 13.42 -15.82
CA GLY A 40 -1.94 13.19 -15.12
C GLY A 40 -2.86 14.40 -15.07
N ASP A 41 -2.73 15.33 -16.02
CA ASP A 41 -3.56 16.54 -16.13
C ASP A 41 -5.06 16.21 -16.31
N ASP A 42 -5.36 15.05 -16.89
CA ASP A 42 -6.73 14.52 -17.05
C ASP A 42 -7.26 13.82 -15.78
N ILE A 43 -6.40 13.51 -14.81
CA ILE A 43 -6.75 12.82 -13.57
C ILE A 43 -6.95 13.82 -12.43
N GLN A 44 -6.13 14.88 -12.40
CA GLN A 44 -6.12 15.95 -11.38
C GLN A 44 -6.25 15.40 -9.94
N PRO A 45 -5.33 14.51 -9.50
CA PRO A 45 -5.43 13.94 -8.17
C PRO A 45 -5.23 15.03 -7.09
N GLU A 46 -6.00 14.95 -6.01
CA GLU A 46 -5.82 15.81 -4.84
C GLU A 46 -4.57 15.37 -4.07
N ILE A 47 -3.64 16.30 -3.84
CA ILE A 47 -2.42 16.04 -3.07
C ILE A 47 -2.71 16.31 -1.59
N ILE A 48 -2.43 15.33 -0.74
CA ILE A 48 -2.59 15.39 0.72
C ILE A 48 -1.21 15.35 1.35
N SER A 49 -0.85 16.37 2.12
CA SER A 49 0.47 16.53 2.74
C SER A 49 0.44 16.37 4.26
N GLU A 50 -0.75 16.24 4.84
CA GLU A 50 -1.01 16.22 6.28
C GLU A 50 -0.71 14.87 6.94
N GLY A 51 -0.43 13.84 6.13
CA GLY A 51 -0.16 12.49 6.61
C GLY A 51 -0.88 11.42 5.80
N VAL A 52 -0.38 10.19 5.86
CA VAL A 52 -0.96 9.07 5.12
C VAL A 52 -2.27 8.58 5.75
N ASP A 53 -2.44 8.80 7.05
CA ASP A 53 -3.68 8.57 7.80
C ASP A 53 -4.86 9.36 7.20
N GLN A 54 -4.62 10.61 6.78
CA GLN A 54 -5.64 11.44 6.13
C GLN A 54 -6.09 10.87 4.79
N VAL A 55 -5.20 10.17 4.08
CA VAL A 55 -5.55 9.45 2.86
C VAL A 55 -6.40 8.24 3.19
N PHE A 56 -6.00 7.43 4.17
CA PHE A 56 -6.73 6.22 4.55
C PHE A 56 -8.16 6.48 5.05
N GLN A 57 -8.38 7.58 5.79
CA GLN A 57 -9.71 7.98 6.26
C GLN A 57 -10.64 8.44 5.13
N ARG A 58 -10.08 8.90 4.00
CA ARG A 58 -10.83 9.51 2.89
C ARG A 58 -10.90 8.62 1.64
N CYS A 59 -10.23 7.46 1.64
CA CYS A 59 -10.14 6.56 0.50
C CYS A 59 -10.80 5.21 0.80
N GLY A 60 -11.63 4.73 -0.14
CA GLY A 60 -12.25 3.40 -0.04
C GLY A 60 -11.32 2.25 -0.39
N LEU A 61 -10.21 2.53 -1.11
CA LEU A 61 -9.18 1.59 -1.52
C LEU A 61 -7.88 2.36 -1.76
N ALA A 62 -6.72 1.77 -1.43
CA ALA A 62 -5.40 2.36 -1.64
C ALA A 62 -4.54 1.53 -2.61
N ILE A 63 -3.67 2.19 -3.36
CA ILE A 63 -2.57 1.53 -4.08
C ILE A 63 -1.29 1.92 -3.35
N VAL A 64 -0.60 0.93 -2.78
CA VAL A 64 0.53 1.18 -1.88
C VAL A 64 1.77 0.43 -2.33
N VAL A 65 2.92 0.86 -1.82
CA VAL A 65 4.16 0.07 -1.91
C VAL A 65 4.28 -0.89 -0.73
N SER A 66 5.14 -1.89 -0.86
CA SER A 66 5.32 -2.98 0.12
C SER A 66 5.84 -2.58 1.52
N GLY A 67 6.07 -1.29 1.77
CA GLY A 67 6.66 -0.78 3.02
C GLY A 67 5.69 -0.70 4.20
N THR A 68 6.05 0.09 5.22
CA THR A 68 5.23 0.31 6.44
C THR A 68 3.82 0.80 6.12
N VAL A 69 3.68 1.57 5.04
CA VAL A 69 2.40 2.05 4.52
C VAL A 69 1.39 0.93 4.25
N SER A 70 1.85 -0.29 3.90
CA SER A 70 0.95 -1.44 3.74
C SER A 70 0.35 -1.88 5.08
N LEU A 71 1.16 -1.87 6.14
CA LEU A 71 0.69 -2.20 7.47
C LEU A 71 -0.21 -1.09 8.03
N GLU A 72 0.16 0.17 7.83
CA GLU A 72 -0.67 1.31 8.23
C GLU A 72 -2.04 1.26 7.55
N ALA A 73 -2.11 0.97 6.24
CA ALA A 73 -3.37 0.79 5.53
C ALA A 73 -4.25 -0.31 6.16
N ALA A 74 -3.65 -1.45 6.54
CA ALA A 74 -4.38 -2.52 7.21
C ALA A 74 -4.86 -2.13 8.62
N ILE A 75 -4.06 -1.38 9.38
CA ILE A 75 -4.46 -0.84 10.70
C ILE A 75 -5.66 0.09 10.57
N PHE A 76 -5.66 0.96 9.55
CA PHE A 76 -6.81 1.82 9.22
C PHE A 76 -7.99 1.06 8.60
N GLY A 77 -7.82 -0.22 8.25
CA GLY A 77 -8.85 -1.02 7.60
C GLY A 77 -9.13 -0.59 6.16
N THR A 78 -8.21 0.14 5.52
CA THR A 78 -8.32 0.57 4.12
C THR A 78 -7.86 -0.57 3.21
N PRO A 79 -8.75 -1.18 2.40
CA PRO A 79 -8.38 -2.20 1.42
C PRO A 79 -7.29 -1.67 0.49
N MET A 80 -6.39 -2.55 0.05
CA MET A 80 -5.25 -2.11 -0.76
C MET A 80 -4.83 -3.09 -1.84
N VAL A 81 -4.16 -2.56 -2.87
CA VAL A 81 -3.34 -3.31 -3.82
C VAL A 81 -1.89 -2.93 -3.58
N ILE A 82 -1.03 -3.92 -3.32
CA ILE A 82 0.39 -3.70 -3.12
C ILE A 82 1.09 -3.79 -4.48
N ILE A 83 1.90 -2.79 -4.81
CA ILE A 83 2.72 -2.81 -6.01
C ILE A 83 4.19 -2.64 -5.66
N TYR A 84 5.06 -3.33 -6.37
CA TYR A 84 6.49 -3.22 -6.16
C TYR A 84 7.27 -3.30 -7.46
N ARG A 85 8.08 -2.28 -7.75
CA ARG A 85 8.89 -2.21 -8.96
C ARG A 85 10.27 -1.64 -8.65
N LEU A 86 11.30 -2.49 -8.76
CA LEU A 86 12.70 -2.12 -8.58
C LEU A 86 13.43 -2.08 -9.92
N SER A 87 14.65 -1.53 -9.93
CA SER A 87 15.56 -1.75 -11.05
C SER A 87 15.77 -3.26 -11.26
N PRO A 88 15.93 -3.74 -12.51
CA PRO A 88 16.11 -5.17 -12.79
C PRO A 88 17.30 -5.78 -12.03
N LEU A 89 18.41 -5.02 -11.90
CA LEU A 89 19.59 -5.44 -11.18
C LEU A 89 19.34 -5.56 -9.67
N SER A 90 18.73 -4.53 -9.06
CA SER A 90 18.36 -4.55 -7.64
C SER A 90 17.41 -5.71 -7.32
N TYR A 91 16.47 -6.00 -8.22
CA TYR A 91 15.55 -7.11 -8.05
C TYR A 91 16.23 -8.47 -8.15
N TRP A 92 17.10 -8.65 -9.13
CA TRP A 92 17.81 -9.90 -9.32
C TRP A 92 18.68 -10.21 -8.09
N LEU A 93 19.44 -9.23 -7.59
CA LEU A 93 20.22 -9.37 -6.35
C LEU A 93 19.31 -9.63 -5.15
N GLY A 94 18.22 -8.87 -5.02
CA GLY A 94 17.26 -9.03 -3.92
C GLY A 94 16.65 -10.43 -3.88
N ARG A 95 16.30 -11.01 -5.04
CA ARG A 95 15.77 -12.38 -5.09
C ARG A 95 16.78 -13.45 -4.70
N VAL A 96 18.05 -13.24 -4.98
CA VAL A 96 19.10 -14.21 -4.61
C VAL A 96 19.32 -14.20 -3.11
N LEU A 97 19.20 -13.03 -2.47
CA LEU A 97 19.49 -12.84 -1.05
C LEU A 97 18.27 -13.03 -0.14
N VAL A 98 17.06 -12.71 -0.61
CA VAL A 98 15.84 -12.67 0.21
C VAL A 98 14.84 -13.71 -0.27
N HIS A 99 14.56 -14.69 0.59
CA HIS A 99 13.55 -15.73 0.37
C HIS A 99 12.32 -15.44 1.23
N VAL A 100 11.48 -14.52 0.78
CA VAL A 100 10.18 -14.24 1.41
C VAL A 100 9.04 -14.67 0.48
N ARG A 101 8.02 -15.31 1.05
CA ARG A 101 6.85 -15.79 0.31
C ARG A 101 5.95 -14.65 -0.16
N TYR A 102 5.91 -13.57 0.61
CA TYR A 102 5.15 -12.36 0.35
C TYR A 102 6.05 -11.14 0.57
N MET A 103 5.88 -10.09 -0.22
CA MET A 103 6.59 -8.84 0.01
C MET A 103 5.82 -7.95 0.99
N GLY A 104 4.48 -7.94 0.88
CA GLY A 104 3.62 -7.13 1.72
C GLY A 104 3.59 -7.63 3.16
N LEU A 105 3.86 -6.74 4.12
CA LEU A 105 3.85 -7.08 5.55
C LEU A 105 2.52 -7.71 5.98
N VAL A 106 1.42 -7.26 5.39
CA VAL A 106 0.07 -7.72 5.73
C VAL A 106 -0.17 -9.18 5.29
N ASN A 107 0.35 -9.59 4.13
CA ASN A 107 0.29 -10.98 3.69
C ASN A 107 1.31 -11.85 4.43
N LEU A 108 2.48 -11.31 4.78
CA LEU A 108 3.47 -11.99 5.62
C LEU A 108 2.89 -12.35 6.99
N ILE A 109 2.23 -11.40 7.67
CA ILE A 109 1.59 -11.64 8.96
C ILE A 109 0.44 -12.64 8.85
N ALA A 110 -0.31 -12.60 7.75
CA ALA A 110 -1.42 -13.52 7.52
C ALA A 110 -0.98 -14.93 7.05
N ASP A 111 0.31 -15.11 6.70
CA ASP A 111 0.88 -16.29 6.02
C ASP A 111 0.06 -16.79 4.83
N ARG A 112 -0.63 -15.87 4.15
CA ARG A 112 -1.38 -16.11 2.92
C ARG A 112 -1.60 -14.79 2.19
N GLU A 113 -1.89 -14.88 0.90
CA GLU A 113 -2.28 -13.70 0.12
C GLU A 113 -3.71 -13.30 0.49
N ILE A 114 -3.86 -12.24 1.29
CA ILE A 114 -5.15 -11.60 1.59
C ILE A 114 -5.34 -10.34 0.74
N VAL A 115 -4.28 -9.58 0.47
CA VAL A 115 -4.29 -8.45 -0.46
C VAL A 115 -3.50 -8.80 -1.73
N PRO A 116 -3.95 -8.36 -2.92
CA PRO A 116 -3.23 -8.62 -4.15
C PRO A 116 -1.86 -7.94 -4.16
N GLU A 117 -0.82 -8.70 -4.50
CA GLU A 117 0.55 -8.22 -4.69
C GLU A 117 0.94 -8.27 -6.17
N LEU A 118 1.27 -7.11 -6.74
CA LEU A 118 1.74 -6.98 -8.12
C LEU A 118 3.23 -6.65 -8.13
N VAL A 119 4.05 -7.66 -8.41
CA VAL A 119 5.52 -7.55 -8.37
C VAL A 119 6.11 -7.45 -9.79
N GLN A 120 6.98 -6.46 -9.98
CA GLN A 120 7.73 -6.20 -11.20
C GLN A 120 6.87 -6.07 -12.46
N ALA A 121 6.94 -7.05 -13.37
CA ALA A 121 6.18 -7.05 -14.62
C ALA A 121 4.67 -7.06 -14.36
N GLN A 122 4.24 -7.60 -13.21
CA GLN A 122 2.83 -7.56 -12.80
C GLN A 122 2.39 -6.16 -12.37
N ALA A 123 3.30 -5.29 -11.93
CA ALA A 123 3.02 -3.88 -11.61
C ALA A 123 2.88 -3.04 -12.89
N SER A 124 1.89 -3.41 -13.71
CA SER A 124 1.50 -2.74 -14.94
C SER A 124 0.20 -1.95 -14.76
N PRO A 125 -0.01 -0.86 -15.52
CA PRO A 125 -1.26 -0.11 -15.49
C PRO A 125 -2.51 -0.97 -15.69
N GLU A 126 -2.41 -1.98 -16.55
CA GLU A 126 -3.48 -2.93 -16.88
C GLU A 126 -3.86 -3.77 -15.67
N ASN A 127 -2.88 -4.39 -15.01
CA ASN A 127 -3.11 -5.27 -13.88
C ASN A 127 -3.57 -4.51 -12.64
N ILE A 128 -2.99 -3.32 -12.41
CA ILE A 128 -3.42 -2.44 -11.32
C ILE A 128 -4.89 -2.08 -11.51
N ALA A 129 -5.26 -1.57 -12.69
CA ALA A 129 -6.65 -1.21 -12.97
C ALA A 129 -7.58 -2.41 -12.86
N ALA A 130 -7.21 -3.58 -13.40
CA ALA A 130 -8.02 -4.80 -13.32
C ALA A 130 -8.27 -5.24 -11.86
N LYS A 131 -7.25 -5.25 -11.01
CA LYS A 131 -7.39 -5.62 -9.59
C LYS A 131 -8.25 -4.61 -8.83
N VAL A 132 -8.02 -3.31 -9.04
CA VAL A 132 -8.81 -2.24 -8.40
C VAL A 132 -10.28 -2.34 -8.83
N THR A 133 -10.57 -2.48 -10.12
CA THR A 133 -11.94 -2.60 -10.63
C THR A 133 -12.65 -3.84 -10.09
N ALA A 134 -11.97 -4.99 -10.05
CA ALA A 134 -12.52 -6.21 -9.47
C ALA A 134 -12.87 -6.02 -7.99
N MET A 135 -11.97 -5.42 -7.21
CA MET A 135 -12.20 -5.15 -5.79
C MET A 135 -13.36 -4.17 -5.58
N LEU A 136 -13.42 -3.06 -6.34
CA LEU A 136 -14.48 -2.07 -6.20
C LEU A 136 -15.86 -2.59 -6.64
N SER A 137 -15.90 -3.60 -7.50
CA SER A 137 -17.15 -4.23 -7.97
C SER A 137 -17.69 -5.31 -7.02
N ASP A 138 -16.89 -5.75 -6.04
CA ASP A 138 -17.24 -6.79 -5.08
C ASP A 138 -17.28 -6.24 -3.64
N ALA A 139 -18.41 -5.65 -3.28
CA ALA A 139 -18.61 -5.10 -1.94
C ALA A 139 -18.51 -6.17 -0.82
N ALA A 140 -18.94 -7.40 -1.09
CA ALA A 140 -18.86 -8.51 -0.14
C ALA A 140 -17.41 -8.93 0.09
N GLY A 141 -16.65 -9.11 -1.00
CA GLY A 141 -15.21 -9.40 -0.96
C GLY A 141 -14.41 -8.31 -0.26
N LEU A 142 -14.73 -7.03 -0.50
CA LEU A 142 -14.10 -5.92 0.24
C LEU A 142 -14.36 -5.99 1.75
N ASN A 143 -15.58 -6.33 2.17
CA ASN A 143 -15.88 -6.47 3.59
C ASN A 143 -15.18 -7.68 4.22
N GLN A 144 -15.10 -8.80 3.49
CA GLN A 144 -14.32 -9.96 3.92
C GLN A 144 -12.84 -9.61 4.05
N LEU A 145 -12.27 -8.87 3.09
CA LEU A 145 -10.89 -8.41 3.13
C LEU A 145 -10.62 -7.53 4.36
N ARG A 146 -11.51 -6.58 4.67
CA ARG A 146 -11.40 -5.76 5.89
C ARG A 146 -11.35 -6.62 7.15
N ASN A 147 -12.15 -7.67 7.22
CA ASN A 147 -12.13 -8.60 8.35
C ASN A 147 -10.81 -9.39 8.42
N GLN A 148 -10.30 -9.87 7.28
CA GLN A 148 -9.02 -10.57 7.21
C GLN A 148 -7.85 -9.67 7.62
N MET A 149 -7.82 -8.41 7.16
CA MET A 149 -6.81 -7.43 7.58
C MET A 149 -6.91 -7.14 9.08
N ARG A 150 -8.12 -7.00 9.64
CA ARG A 150 -8.30 -6.82 11.09
C ARG A 150 -7.73 -7.99 11.88
N SER A 151 -7.96 -9.22 11.43
CA SER A 151 -7.36 -10.41 12.04
C SER A 151 -5.84 -10.39 11.96
N ALA A 152 -5.26 -10.04 10.82
CA ALA A 152 -3.80 -9.93 10.67
C ALA A 152 -3.22 -8.86 11.61
N VAL A 153 -3.85 -7.68 11.69
CA VAL A 153 -3.42 -6.60 12.60
C VAL A 153 -3.52 -7.03 14.07
N SER A 154 -4.54 -7.79 14.46
CA SER A 154 -4.68 -8.25 15.84
C SER A 154 -3.52 -9.16 16.30
N ALA A 155 -2.90 -9.88 15.37
CA ALA A 155 -1.75 -10.74 15.65
C ALA A 155 -0.48 -9.95 16.05
N LEU A 156 -0.44 -8.64 15.83
CA LEU A 156 0.70 -7.79 16.18
C LEU A 156 0.81 -7.46 17.68
N GLY A 157 -0.17 -7.84 18.51
CA GLY A 157 -0.09 -7.72 19.97
C GLY A 157 -0.31 -6.30 20.50
N GLY A 158 -0.85 -5.39 19.68
CA GLY A 158 -1.31 -4.07 20.11
C GLY A 158 -0.21 -3.11 20.62
N PRO A 159 -0.59 -1.98 21.25
CA PRO A 159 0.35 -0.98 21.74
C PRO A 159 1.28 -1.52 22.85
N GLY A 160 2.34 -0.77 23.18
CA GLY A 160 3.29 -1.10 24.26
C GLY A 160 4.47 -1.99 23.84
N ALA A 161 4.76 -2.10 22.54
CA ALA A 161 5.91 -2.87 22.06
C ALA A 161 7.25 -2.34 22.61
N SER A 162 7.40 -1.02 22.72
CA SER A 162 8.58 -0.38 23.31
C SER A 162 8.73 -0.72 24.79
N ASP A 163 7.65 -0.65 25.56
CA ASP A 163 7.67 -0.95 27.00
C ASP A 163 8.02 -2.42 27.27
N ARG A 164 7.44 -3.34 26.49
CA ARG A 164 7.79 -4.76 26.57
C ARG A 164 9.25 -5.00 26.24
N THR A 165 9.77 -4.33 25.21
CA THR A 165 11.19 -4.40 24.84
C THR A 165 12.09 -3.85 25.95
N ALA A 166 11.72 -2.72 26.56
CA ALA A 166 12.46 -2.14 27.67
C ALA A 166 12.50 -3.07 28.89
N ALA A 167 11.37 -3.71 29.24
CA ALA A 167 11.32 -4.69 30.31
C ALA A 167 12.22 -5.91 30.05
N VAL A 168 12.25 -6.40 28.82
CA VAL A 168 13.17 -7.49 28.41
C VAL A 168 14.63 -7.05 28.52
N ALA A 169 14.97 -5.84 28.08
CA ALA A 169 16.33 -5.32 28.17
C ALA A 169 16.79 -5.18 29.63
N MET A 170 15.94 -4.67 30.52
CA MET A 170 16.24 -4.60 31.96
C MET A 170 16.48 -5.98 32.57
N ALA A 171 15.65 -6.97 32.24
CA ALA A 171 15.81 -8.34 32.73
C ALA A 171 17.10 -9.03 32.24
N LEU A 172 17.70 -8.58 31.13
CA LEU A 172 18.98 -9.08 30.63
C LEU A 172 20.18 -8.45 31.35
N LEU A 173 20.04 -7.24 31.91
CA LEU A 173 21.09 -6.52 32.65
C LEU A 173 21.20 -6.95 34.12
N GLU A 174 20.11 -7.49 34.68
CA GLU A 174 20.07 -8.00 36.06
C GLU A 174 20.62 -9.44 36.19
N LYS A 175 21.14 -10.02 35.10
CA LYS A 175 21.85 -11.30 35.06
C LYS A 175 23.36 -11.09 34.92
#